data_AF-A0A2V5M824-F1
#
_entry.id   AF-A0A2V5M824-F1
#
_cell.length_a   1.000
_cell.length_b   1.000
_cell.length_c   1.000
_cell.angle_alpha   90.00
_cell.angle_beta   90.00
_cell.angle_gamma   90.00
#
_symmetry.space_group_name_H-M   'P 1'
#
loop_
_entity.id
_entity.type
_entity.pdbx_description
1 polymer ?
#
loop_
_entity_poly.entity_id
_entity_poly.type
_entity_poly.pdbx_seq_one_letter_code
_entity_poly.pdbx_strand_id
1 'polypeptide(L)'
;MIDGTLALAPGHDRGQLVEALTATENTPTLEKFLQQRPAMLDSAGRVLYRAYSLALVQMLLEPKDGAARLAQYIGRLSDASNDPLTDLKAQFPFLRSDAEETWQSSLHQLRNFQAYQLLTFAESERRLGELLQVKASEANRPPKLTSVAELAKRKPSANEKMTLNDLSHELLVFVVQANPVLRPIAREYGEIAALLARGKRRGIVKCLSRLETTHKQLASRMSDIDDYMNWFEATQMKNGSGNFTDYLKAIDQSQLSISKRRDPLTVYVDALEDQLEN
;
A
#
# COMPACT_ATOMS: atom_id res chain seq x y z
N MET A 1 8.71 2.10 14.78
CA MET A 1 7.44 2.88 14.87
C MET A 1 7.19 3.74 13.63
N ILE A 2 8.07 4.71 13.30
CA ILE A 2 7.90 5.60 12.13
C ILE A 2 7.83 4.80 10.81
N ASP A 3 8.70 3.80 10.64
CA ASP A 3 8.67 2.92 9.46
C ASP A 3 7.34 2.15 9.29
N GLY A 4 6.67 1.81 10.40
CA GLY A 4 5.39 1.11 10.40
C GLY A 4 4.21 2.03 10.08
N THR A 5 4.24 3.28 10.54
CA THR A 5 3.19 4.28 10.22
C THR A 5 3.28 4.73 8.77
N LEU A 6 4.49 4.84 8.20
CA LEU A 6 4.68 5.11 6.77
C LEU A 6 4.15 3.96 5.89
N ALA A 7 4.34 2.71 6.31
CA ALA A 7 3.76 1.55 5.63
C ALA A 7 2.23 1.48 5.71
N LEU A 8 1.60 2.22 6.65
CA LEU A 8 0.14 2.36 6.74
C LEU A 8 -0.42 3.46 5.83
N ALA A 9 0.39 4.32 5.21
CA ALA A 9 -0.12 5.35 4.31
C ALA A 9 -0.70 4.74 3.00
N PRO A 10 -1.80 5.30 2.45
CA PRO A 10 -2.31 4.90 1.14
C PRO A 10 -1.22 5.04 0.06
N GLY A 11 -1.12 4.05 -0.83
CA GLY A 11 -0.17 4.08 -1.96
C GLY A 11 1.24 3.50 -1.70
N HIS A 12 1.52 2.98 -0.50
CA HIS A 12 2.77 2.25 -0.22
C HIS A 12 2.62 0.75 -0.48
N ASP A 13 3.69 0.12 -0.99
CA ASP A 13 3.72 -1.29 -1.42
C ASP A 13 3.70 -2.26 -0.22
N ARG A 14 2.56 -2.32 0.46
CA ARG A 14 2.27 -3.27 1.54
C ARG A 14 2.42 -4.72 1.08
N GLY A 15 2.21 -4.98 -0.21
CA GLY A 15 2.41 -6.29 -0.83
C GLY A 15 3.85 -6.79 -0.68
N GLN A 16 4.84 -5.95 -1.00
CA GLN A 16 6.26 -6.29 -0.84
C GLN A 16 6.65 -6.56 0.63
N LEU A 17 6.10 -5.80 1.58
CA LEU A 17 6.39 -5.98 3.00
C LEU A 17 5.83 -7.31 3.53
N VAL A 18 4.62 -7.68 3.11
CA VAL A 18 3.99 -8.94 3.50
C VAL A 18 4.66 -10.13 2.80
N GLU A 19 5.07 -9.99 1.54
CA GLU A 19 5.84 -11.02 0.81
C GLU A 19 7.18 -11.30 1.51
N ALA A 20 7.89 -10.26 1.97
CA ALA A 20 9.12 -10.43 2.74
C ALA A 20 8.89 -11.24 4.04
N LEU A 21 7.76 -11.06 4.71
CA LEU A 21 7.39 -11.83 5.90
C LEU A 21 6.99 -13.27 5.59
N THR A 22 6.39 -13.54 4.43
CA THR A 22 6.12 -14.93 4.00
C THR A 22 7.38 -15.71 3.64
N ALA A 23 8.42 -15.02 3.17
CA ALA A 23 9.69 -15.62 2.79
C ALA A 23 10.57 -16.01 4.00
N THR A 24 10.22 -15.56 5.21
CA THR A 24 10.99 -15.82 6.42
C THR A 24 10.25 -16.77 7.37
N GLU A 25 10.84 -17.93 7.65
CA GLU A 25 10.28 -18.92 8.60
C GLU A 25 10.58 -18.57 10.07
N ASN A 26 11.64 -17.81 10.33
CA ASN A 26 12.08 -17.46 11.68
C ASN A 26 11.58 -16.06 12.06
N THR A 27 10.49 -16.01 12.84
CA THR A 27 9.98 -14.76 13.42
C THR A 27 10.82 -14.39 14.66
N PRO A 28 11.30 -13.13 14.78
CA PRO A 28 11.96 -12.68 15.99
C PRO A 28 10.94 -12.58 17.14
N THR A 29 11.40 -12.78 18.37
CA THR A 29 10.60 -12.43 19.55
C THR A 29 10.37 -10.92 19.60
N LEU A 30 9.29 -10.49 20.25
CA LEU A 30 8.95 -9.07 20.34
C LEU A 30 10.10 -8.26 20.97
N GLU A 31 10.70 -8.78 22.04
CA GLU A 31 11.83 -8.15 22.72
C GLU A 31 13.05 -7.98 21.79
N LYS A 32 13.41 -9.05 21.07
CA LYS A 32 14.55 -9.02 20.14
C LYS A 32 14.30 -8.03 19.01
N PHE A 33 13.07 -7.94 18.51
CA PHE A 33 12.69 -6.95 17.50
C PHE A 33 12.79 -5.52 18.02
N LEU A 34 12.28 -5.22 19.22
CA LEU A 34 12.35 -3.87 19.80
C LEU A 34 13.79 -3.40 20.06
N GLN A 35 14.72 -4.32 20.28
CA GLN A 35 16.14 -4.03 20.47
C GLN A 35 16.92 -3.91 19.14
N GLN A 36 16.33 -4.27 17.99
CA GLN A 36 17.01 -4.18 16.69
C GLN A 36 17.26 -2.72 16.28
N ARG A 37 18.48 -2.46 15.79
CA ARG A 37 18.87 -1.16 15.25
C ARG A 37 18.76 -1.16 13.72
N PRO A 38 17.78 -0.46 13.13
CA PRO A 38 17.55 -0.50 11.68
C PRO A 38 18.74 0.04 10.86
N ALA A 39 19.55 0.94 11.43
CA ALA A 39 20.76 1.48 10.78
C ALA A 39 21.86 0.44 10.55
N MET A 40 21.84 -0.68 11.29
CA MET A 40 22.83 -1.77 11.18
C MET A 40 22.36 -2.90 10.26
N LEU A 41 21.15 -2.81 9.70
CA LEU A 41 20.58 -3.83 8.82
C LEU A 41 20.95 -3.58 7.35
N ASP A 42 21.12 -4.66 6.60
CA ASP A 42 21.28 -4.66 5.15
C ASP A 42 19.96 -4.31 4.43
N SER A 43 19.97 -4.26 3.10
CA SER A 43 18.78 -3.88 2.32
C SER A 43 17.59 -4.81 2.58
N ALA A 44 17.82 -6.12 2.64
CA ALA A 44 16.79 -7.12 2.91
C ALA A 44 16.28 -7.05 4.37
N GLY A 45 17.20 -6.93 5.34
CA GLY A 45 16.87 -6.76 6.76
C GLY A 45 16.06 -5.50 7.04
N ARG A 46 16.31 -4.40 6.32
CA ARG A 46 15.50 -3.17 6.43
C ARG A 46 14.06 -3.35 5.93
N VAL A 47 13.85 -4.13 4.87
CA VAL A 47 12.50 -4.45 4.37
C VAL A 47 11.74 -5.30 5.40
N LEU A 48 12.40 -6.31 5.97
CA LEU A 48 11.83 -7.13 7.04
C LEU A 48 11.52 -6.30 8.28
N TYR A 49 12.43 -5.41 8.70
CA TYR A 49 12.22 -4.52 9.84
C TYR A 49 11.01 -3.59 9.63
N ARG A 50 10.81 -3.09 8.41
CA ARG A 50 9.62 -2.30 8.04
C ARG A 50 8.34 -3.13 8.13
N ALA A 51 8.39 -4.38 7.67
CA ALA A 51 7.25 -5.28 7.74
C ALA A 51 6.89 -5.67 9.17
N TYR A 52 7.88 -5.95 10.03
CA TYR A 52 7.68 -6.16 11.47
C TYR A 52 7.18 -4.90 12.18
N SER A 53 7.68 -3.73 11.79
CA SER A 53 7.19 -2.45 12.31
C SER A 53 5.73 -2.19 11.95
N LEU A 54 5.31 -2.58 10.74
CA LEU A 54 3.91 -2.51 10.30
C LEU A 54 3.03 -3.42 11.17
N ALA A 55 3.43 -4.67 11.38
CA ALA A 55 2.70 -5.61 12.24
C ALA A 55 2.57 -5.07 13.67
N LEU A 56 3.65 -4.52 14.24
CA LEU A 56 3.62 -3.91 15.57
C LEU A 56 2.61 -2.76 15.65
N VAL A 57 2.61 -1.85 14.67
CA VAL A 57 1.68 -0.71 14.69
C VAL A 57 0.23 -1.18 14.54
N GLN A 58 -0.04 -2.16 13.67
CA GLN A 58 -1.38 -2.72 13.53
C GLN A 58 -1.87 -3.39 14.82
N MET A 59 -1.03 -4.19 15.47
CA MET A 59 -1.31 -4.80 16.77
C MET A 59 -1.66 -3.74 17.84
N LEU A 60 -0.97 -2.61 17.85
CA LEU A 60 -1.22 -1.52 18.81
C LEU A 60 -2.49 -0.71 18.47
N LEU A 61 -2.94 -0.72 17.22
CA LEU A 61 -4.14 -0.01 16.75
C LEU A 61 -5.42 -0.85 16.83
N GLU A 62 -5.31 -2.17 16.94
CA GLU A 62 -6.46 -3.10 16.99
C GLU A 62 -7.42 -2.85 18.19
N PRO A 63 -6.94 -2.53 19.41
CA PRO A 63 -7.84 -2.18 20.51
C PRO A 63 -8.61 -0.88 20.23
N LYS A 64 -9.85 -0.77 20.76
CA LYS A 64 -10.73 0.42 20.56
C LYS A 64 -10.08 1.75 20.96
N ASP A 65 -9.17 1.74 21.94
CA ASP A 65 -8.42 2.93 22.39
C ASP A 65 -6.97 2.97 21.86
N GLY A 66 -6.61 2.10 20.91
CA GLY A 66 -5.25 1.86 20.46
C GLY A 66 -4.58 3.11 19.90
N ALA A 67 -5.28 3.84 19.03
CA ALA A 67 -4.79 5.08 18.44
C ALA A 67 -4.50 6.17 19.49
N ALA A 68 -5.40 6.37 20.45
CA ALA A 68 -5.21 7.35 21.53
C ALA A 68 -4.03 6.97 22.45
N ARG A 69 -3.90 5.68 22.77
CA ARG A 69 -2.78 5.16 23.59
C ARG A 69 -1.45 5.24 22.86
N LEU A 70 -1.43 5.00 21.56
CA LEU A 70 -0.24 5.11 20.72
C LEU A 70 0.21 6.57 20.58
N ALA A 71 -0.73 7.52 20.43
CA ALA A 71 -0.41 8.94 20.46
C ALA A 71 0.18 9.37 21.81
N GLN A 72 -0.41 8.90 22.92
CA GLN A 72 0.09 9.16 24.27
C GLN A 72 1.47 8.51 24.52
N TYR A 73 1.72 7.32 23.97
CA TYR A 73 3.01 6.66 24.01
C TYR A 73 4.07 7.48 23.27
N ILE A 74 3.77 7.91 22.04
CA ILE A 74 4.68 8.73 21.23
C ILE A 74 5.01 10.05 21.94
N GLY A 75 4.02 10.70 22.55
CA GLY A 75 4.21 11.92 23.32
C GLY A 75 5.08 11.75 24.58
N ARG A 76 5.25 10.52 25.07
CA ARG A 76 6.07 10.18 26.26
C ARG A 76 7.43 9.55 25.90
N LEU A 77 7.76 9.44 24.62
CA LEU A 77 9.04 8.86 24.18
C LEU A 77 10.27 9.63 24.67
N SER A 78 10.12 10.93 25.00
CA SER A 78 11.18 11.76 25.57
C SER A 78 11.58 11.33 26.99
N ASP A 79 10.65 10.69 27.71
CA ASP A 79 10.84 10.21 29.09
C ASP A 79 10.94 8.68 29.15
N ALA A 80 11.09 8.02 28.00
CA ALA A 80 11.13 6.57 27.90
C ALA A 80 12.33 5.97 28.64
N SER A 81 12.11 4.81 29.27
CA SER A 81 13.17 4.07 29.93
C SER A 81 14.09 3.40 28.92
N ASN A 82 15.22 2.87 29.39
CA ASN A 82 16.13 2.08 28.56
C ASN A 82 15.55 0.72 28.11
N ASP A 83 14.36 0.34 28.62
CA ASP A 83 13.66 -0.89 28.24
C ASP A 83 12.34 -0.59 27.51
N PRO A 84 12.33 -0.61 26.17
CA PRO A 84 11.16 -0.28 25.38
C PRO A 84 9.99 -1.25 25.59
N LEU A 85 10.25 -2.50 26.00
CA LEU A 85 9.19 -3.49 26.24
C LEU A 85 8.42 -3.18 27.53
N THR A 86 9.13 -2.74 28.57
CA THR A 86 8.51 -2.34 29.84
C THR A 86 7.62 -1.12 29.65
N ASP A 87 8.08 -0.12 28.89
CA ASP A 87 7.28 1.08 28.59
C ASP A 87 6.02 0.74 27.76
N LEU A 88 6.16 -0.18 26.80
CA LEU A 88 5.04 -0.66 25.99
C LEU A 88 4.00 -1.39 26.86
N LYS A 89 4.43 -2.27 27.77
CA LYS A 89 3.54 -2.98 28.71
C LYS A 89 2.86 -2.06 29.72
N ALA A 90 3.51 -0.96 30.09
CA ALA A 90 2.92 0.04 30.97
C ALA A 90 1.71 0.71 30.30
N GLN A 91 1.85 1.08 29.02
CA GLN A 91 0.85 1.83 28.26
C GLN A 91 -0.24 0.96 27.61
N PHE A 92 0.08 -0.30 27.27
CA PHE A 92 -0.81 -1.26 26.61
C PHE A 92 -1.06 -2.48 27.51
N PRO A 93 -2.17 -2.49 28.29
CA PRO A 93 -2.45 -3.54 29.27
C PRO A 93 -2.56 -4.96 28.68
N PHE A 94 -3.00 -5.08 27.43
CA PHE A 94 -3.14 -6.38 26.75
C PHE A 94 -1.80 -7.10 26.51
N LEU A 95 -0.67 -6.37 26.58
CA LEU A 95 0.67 -6.93 26.42
C LEU A 95 1.28 -7.41 27.75
N ARG A 96 0.58 -7.26 28.88
CA ARG A 96 1.15 -7.63 30.19
C ARG A 96 1.21 -9.13 30.43
N SER A 97 0.20 -9.88 29.99
CA SER A 97 0.14 -11.34 30.12
C SER A 97 0.74 -12.04 28.91
N ASP A 98 0.30 -11.68 27.70
CA ASP A 98 0.47 -12.53 26.52
C ASP A 98 1.12 -11.78 25.34
N ALA A 99 2.11 -10.91 25.63
CA ALA A 99 2.77 -10.08 24.63
C ALA A 99 3.32 -10.88 23.44
N GLU A 100 4.01 -11.99 23.72
CA GLU A 100 4.64 -12.80 22.67
C GLU A 100 3.59 -13.56 21.86
N GLU A 101 2.55 -14.09 22.50
CA GLU A 101 1.44 -14.76 21.80
C GLU A 101 0.65 -13.79 20.92
N THR A 102 0.41 -12.58 21.42
CA THR A 102 -0.25 -11.50 20.67
C THR A 102 0.62 -11.05 19.49
N TRP A 103 1.94 -10.95 19.70
CA TRP A 103 2.90 -10.65 18.65
C TRP A 103 2.91 -11.69 17.54
N GLN A 104 3.05 -12.98 17.89
CA GLN A 104 3.00 -14.07 16.90
C GLN A 104 1.65 -14.13 16.19
N SER A 105 0.55 -13.91 16.90
CA SER A 105 -0.80 -13.84 16.32
C SER A 105 -0.91 -12.69 15.31
N SER A 106 -0.38 -11.51 15.63
CA SER A 106 -0.37 -10.36 14.71
C SER A 106 0.49 -10.64 13.46
N LEU A 107 1.65 -11.29 13.62
CA LEU A 107 2.47 -11.72 12.48
C LEU A 107 1.75 -12.75 11.61
N HIS A 108 1.08 -13.72 12.22
CA HIS A 108 0.27 -14.70 11.50
C HIS A 108 -0.91 -14.05 10.78
N GLN A 109 -1.62 -13.12 11.42
CA GLN A 109 -2.69 -12.35 10.80
C GLN A 109 -2.18 -11.54 9.62
N LEU A 110 -1.06 -10.83 9.75
CA LEU A 110 -0.47 -10.05 8.66
C LEU A 110 -0.01 -10.94 7.50
N ARG A 111 0.60 -12.09 7.79
CA ARG A 111 0.97 -13.11 6.78
C ARG A 111 -0.26 -13.64 6.06
N ASN A 112 -1.35 -13.88 6.79
CA ASN A 112 -2.62 -14.35 6.24
C ASN A 112 -3.42 -13.23 5.55
N PHE A 113 -3.12 -11.95 5.83
CA PHE A 113 -3.79 -10.80 5.23
C PHE A 113 -3.59 -10.78 3.71
N GLN A 114 -2.47 -11.33 3.20
CA GLN A 114 -2.23 -11.54 1.76
C GLN A 114 -3.25 -12.47 1.09
N ALA A 115 -3.90 -13.36 1.86
CA ALA A 115 -4.93 -14.25 1.34
C ALA A 115 -6.30 -13.56 1.19
N TYR A 116 -6.53 -12.45 1.90
CA TYR A 116 -7.82 -11.76 1.96
C TYR A 116 -7.81 -10.31 1.48
N GLN A 117 -6.63 -9.70 1.30
CA GLN A 117 -6.53 -8.33 0.81
C GLN A 117 -6.79 -8.31 -0.70
N LEU A 118 -8.04 -8.00 -1.04
CA LEU A 118 -8.42 -7.69 -2.40
C LEU A 118 -7.66 -6.45 -2.86
N LEU A 119 -7.03 -6.53 -4.02
CA LEU A 119 -6.45 -5.39 -4.69
C LEU A 119 -7.55 -4.34 -4.95
N THR A 120 -7.20 -3.07 -4.77
CA THR A 120 -8.05 -1.98 -5.27
C THR A 120 -8.24 -2.11 -6.78
N PHE A 121 -9.20 -1.38 -7.34
CA PHE A 121 -9.41 -1.43 -8.79
C PHE A 121 -8.15 -0.98 -9.55
N ALA A 122 -7.53 0.14 -9.17
CA ALA A 122 -6.33 0.65 -9.80
C ALA A 122 -5.14 -0.33 -9.71
N GLU A 123 -4.93 -0.97 -8.55
CA GLU A 123 -3.89 -1.99 -8.39
C GLU A 123 -4.18 -3.24 -9.24
N SER A 124 -5.45 -3.67 -9.28
CA SER A 124 -5.87 -4.81 -10.10
C SER A 124 -5.69 -4.53 -11.58
N GLU A 125 -6.05 -3.33 -12.05
CA GLU A 125 -5.88 -2.91 -13.44
C GLU A 125 -4.40 -2.87 -13.82
N ARG A 126 -3.56 -2.22 -13.01
CA ARG A 126 -2.11 -2.18 -13.22
C ARG A 126 -1.53 -3.59 -13.32
N ARG A 127 -1.87 -4.46 -12.36
CA ARG A 127 -1.37 -5.83 -12.31
C ARG A 127 -1.85 -6.67 -13.50
N LEU A 128 -3.11 -6.53 -13.90
CA LEU A 128 -3.62 -7.17 -15.10
C LEU A 128 -2.88 -6.69 -16.35
N GLY A 129 -2.61 -5.38 -16.46
CA GLY A 129 -1.81 -4.81 -17.53
C GLY A 129 -0.40 -5.38 -17.60
N GLU A 130 0.26 -5.57 -16.45
CA GLU A 130 1.58 -6.22 -16.36
C GLU A 130 1.54 -7.67 -16.83
N LEU A 131 0.53 -8.46 -16.41
CA LEU A 131 0.37 -9.87 -16.80
C LEU A 131 0.10 -10.03 -18.31
N LEU A 132 -0.69 -9.13 -18.90
CA LEU A 132 -1.04 -9.19 -20.33
C LEU A 132 0.12 -8.80 -21.25
N GLN A 133 1.21 -8.23 -20.72
CA GLN A 133 2.45 -8.02 -21.46
C GLN A 133 3.29 -9.30 -21.45
N VAL A 134 3.04 -10.20 -22.39
CA VAL A 134 3.78 -11.46 -22.48
C VAL A 134 5.23 -11.17 -22.85
N LYS A 135 6.14 -11.44 -21.91
CA LYS A 135 7.58 -11.44 -22.14
C LYS A 135 7.97 -12.80 -22.75
N ALA A 136 7.88 -12.90 -24.07
CA ALA A 136 8.43 -14.06 -24.77
C ALA A 136 9.94 -13.83 -25.00
N SER A 137 10.78 -14.65 -24.36
CA SER A 137 12.22 -14.69 -24.62
C SER A 137 12.51 -15.81 -25.62
N GLU A 138 13.01 -15.45 -26.81
CA GLU A 138 13.61 -16.42 -27.74
C GLU A 138 15.11 -16.52 -27.46
N ALA A 139 15.67 -17.73 -27.51
CA ALA A 139 17.05 -18.06 -27.10
C ALA A 139 18.18 -17.30 -27.84
N ASN A 140 17.87 -16.38 -28.76
CA ASN A 140 18.83 -15.57 -29.52
C ASN A 140 18.38 -14.12 -29.79
N ARG A 141 17.37 -13.59 -29.08
CA ARG A 141 16.96 -12.17 -29.21
C ARG A 141 16.56 -11.55 -27.87
N PRO A 142 16.70 -10.22 -27.72
CA PRO A 142 16.19 -9.54 -26.54
C PRO A 142 14.68 -9.79 -26.39
N PRO A 143 14.17 -9.91 -25.15
CA PRO A 143 12.79 -10.29 -24.88
C PRO A 143 11.85 -9.29 -25.56
N LYS A 144 11.05 -9.79 -26.51
CA LYS A 144 10.11 -8.94 -27.24
C LYS A 144 8.78 -8.96 -26.50
N LEU A 145 8.45 -7.81 -25.91
CA LEU A 145 7.15 -7.57 -25.29
C LEU A 145 6.08 -7.77 -26.36
N THR A 146 5.34 -8.87 -26.28
CA THR A 146 4.33 -9.22 -27.27
C THR A 146 2.99 -9.31 -26.57
N SER A 147 2.07 -8.40 -26.89
CA SER A 147 0.71 -8.45 -26.34
C SER A 147 0.00 -9.75 -26.72
N VAL A 148 -0.86 -10.28 -25.85
CA VAL A 148 -1.75 -11.40 -26.15
C VAL A 148 -2.54 -11.17 -27.44
N ALA A 149 -2.89 -9.92 -27.76
CA ALA A 149 -3.56 -9.54 -29.00
C ALA A 149 -2.73 -9.78 -30.26
N GLU A 150 -1.43 -9.57 -30.20
CA GLU A 150 -0.52 -9.85 -31.32
C GLU A 150 -0.31 -11.36 -31.49
N LEU A 151 -0.24 -12.11 -30.39
CA LEU A 151 -0.18 -13.57 -30.42
C LEU A 151 -1.46 -14.19 -30.99
N ALA A 152 -2.62 -13.59 -30.77
CA ALA A 152 -3.89 -14.05 -31.33
C ALA A 152 -3.99 -13.92 -32.86
N LYS A 153 -3.25 -12.96 -33.46
CA LYS A 153 -3.23 -12.73 -34.91
C LYS A 153 -2.36 -13.74 -35.68
N ARG A 154 -1.36 -14.33 -35.03
CA ARG A 154 -0.41 -15.27 -35.66
C ARG A 154 -0.53 -16.69 -35.10
N LYS A 155 0.24 -17.62 -35.66
CA LYS A 155 0.37 -18.98 -35.11
C LYS A 155 1.46 -18.94 -34.03
N PRO A 156 1.16 -19.23 -32.75
CA PRO A 156 2.16 -19.17 -31.70
C PRO A 156 3.19 -20.31 -31.84
N SER A 157 4.46 -19.98 -31.57
CA SER A 157 5.58 -20.93 -31.49
C SER A 157 5.43 -21.89 -30.30
N ALA A 158 6.23 -22.95 -30.22
CA ALA A 158 6.18 -23.88 -29.09
C ALA A 158 6.47 -23.19 -27.75
N ASN A 159 7.43 -22.26 -27.74
CA ASN A 159 7.76 -21.46 -26.56
C ASN A 159 6.62 -20.48 -26.20
N GLU A 160 6.03 -19.81 -27.19
CA GLU A 160 4.90 -18.90 -26.96
C GLU A 160 3.67 -19.65 -26.39
N LYS A 161 3.42 -20.89 -26.82
CA LYS A 161 2.37 -21.72 -26.23
C LYS A 161 2.61 -22.06 -24.77
N MET A 162 3.86 -22.32 -24.38
CA MET A 162 4.22 -22.53 -22.98
C MET A 162 3.96 -21.26 -22.16
N THR A 163 4.43 -20.11 -22.64
CA THR A 163 4.19 -18.82 -21.96
C THR A 163 2.71 -18.47 -21.85
N LEU A 164 1.88 -18.83 -22.84
CA LEU A 164 0.43 -18.63 -22.80
C LEU A 164 -0.26 -19.55 -21.78
N ASN A 165 0.28 -20.76 -21.58
CA ASN A 165 -0.19 -21.65 -20.53
C ASN A 165 0.19 -21.11 -19.16
N ASP A 166 1.42 -20.64 -18.97
CA ASP A 166 1.88 -20.04 -17.71
C ASP A 166 1.03 -18.81 -17.37
N LEU A 167 0.81 -17.92 -18.35
CA LEU A 167 -0.08 -16.77 -18.22
C LEU A 167 -1.50 -17.19 -17.80
N SER A 168 -2.05 -18.26 -18.37
CA SER A 168 -3.36 -18.77 -17.98
C SER A 168 -3.41 -19.20 -16.51
N HIS A 169 -2.34 -19.79 -15.98
CA HIS A 169 -2.25 -20.18 -14.57
C HIS A 169 -2.08 -18.96 -13.67
N GLU A 170 -1.23 -18.00 -14.06
CA GLU A 170 -1.04 -16.75 -13.31
C GLU A 170 -2.34 -15.94 -13.22
N LEU A 171 -3.13 -15.87 -14.30
CA LEU A 171 -4.43 -15.20 -14.29
C LEU A 171 -5.45 -15.89 -13.38
N LEU A 172 -5.40 -17.22 -13.24
CA LEU A 172 -6.26 -17.95 -12.29
C LEU A 172 -5.93 -17.61 -10.84
N VAL A 173 -4.64 -17.50 -10.51
CA VAL A 173 -4.19 -17.06 -9.18
C VAL A 173 -4.59 -15.61 -8.93
N PHE A 174 -4.36 -14.73 -9.91
CA PHE A 174 -4.70 -13.30 -9.84
C PHE A 174 -6.18 -13.06 -9.54
N VAL A 175 -7.09 -13.84 -10.13
CA VAL A 175 -8.54 -13.70 -9.93
C VAL A 175 -8.97 -13.80 -8.46
N VAL A 176 -8.22 -14.52 -7.63
CA VAL A 176 -8.51 -14.64 -6.18
C VAL A 176 -8.30 -13.29 -5.48
N GLN A 177 -7.23 -12.59 -5.83
CA GLN A 177 -6.82 -11.32 -5.22
C GLN A 177 -7.36 -10.09 -5.96
N ALA A 178 -7.78 -10.22 -7.22
CA ALA A 178 -8.28 -9.12 -8.02
C ALA A 178 -9.58 -8.52 -7.46
N ASN A 179 -9.76 -7.22 -7.71
CA ASN A 179 -10.99 -6.51 -7.45
C ASN A 179 -12.18 -7.28 -8.05
N PRO A 180 -13.29 -7.48 -7.29
CA PRO A 180 -14.43 -8.29 -7.74
C PRO A 180 -14.98 -7.94 -9.12
N VAL A 181 -14.95 -6.65 -9.49
CA VAL A 181 -15.48 -6.13 -10.75
C VAL A 181 -14.57 -6.51 -11.93
N LEU A 182 -13.26 -6.68 -11.70
CA LEU A 182 -12.28 -7.06 -12.73
C LEU A 182 -12.18 -8.58 -12.92
N ARG A 183 -12.64 -9.39 -11.95
CA ARG A 183 -12.53 -10.86 -11.97
C ARG A 183 -13.10 -11.52 -13.24
N PRO A 184 -14.29 -11.13 -13.75
CA PRO A 184 -14.82 -11.73 -14.98
C PRO A 184 -13.92 -11.47 -16.18
N ILE A 185 -13.38 -10.26 -16.30
CA ILE A 185 -12.48 -9.87 -17.39
C ILE A 185 -11.18 -10.66 -17.33
N ALA A 186 -10.57 -10.76 -16.13
CA ALA A 186 -9.35 -11.54 -15.93
C ALA A 186 -9.53 -13.03 -16.25
N ARG A 187 -10.69 -13.62 -15.91
CA ARG A 187 -11.05 -15.00 -16.27
C ARG A 187 -11.14 -15.17 -17.79
N GLU A 188 -11.83 -14.28 -18.49
CA GLU A 188 -11.95 -14.35 -19.96
C GLU A 188 -10.57 -14.25 -20.63
N TYR A 189 -9.66 -13.41 -20.14
CA TYR A 189 -8.27 -13.38 -20.62
C TYR A 189 -7.53 -14.69 -20.40
N GLY A 190 -7.70 -15.33 -19.23
CA GLY A 190 -7.11 -16.64 -18.93
C GLY A 190 -7.61 -17.74 -19.86
N GLU A 191 -8.92 -17.77 -20.12
CA GLU A 191 -9.52 -18.71 -21.07
C GLU A 191 -9.01 -18.51 -22.50
N ILE A 192 -8.89 -17.25 -22.94
CA ILE A 192 -8.31 -16.92 -24.25
C ILE A 192 -6.86 -17.40 -24.33
N ALA A 193 -6.05 -17.16 -23.30
CA ALA A 193 -4.66 -17.61 -23.25
C ALA A 193 -4.56 -19.14 -23.35
N ALA A 194 -5.40 -19.89 -22.60
CA ALA A 194 -5.46 -21.34 -22.65
C ALA A 194 -5.90 -21.87 -24.04
N LEU A 195 -6.86 -21.22 -24.69
CA LEU A 195 -7.31 -21.59 -26.04
C LEU A 195 -6.20 -21.35 -27.08
N LEU A 196 -5.49 -20.22 -26.97
CA LEU A 196 -4.35 -19.90 -27.85
C LEU A 196 -3.20 -20.87 -27.65
N ALA A 197 -2.88 -21.27 -26.40
CA ALA A 197 -1.88 -22.29 -26.10
C ALA A 197 -2.21 -23.64 -26.76
N ARG A 198 -3.50 -24.01 -26.76
CA ARG A 198 -4.04 -25.20 -27.45
C ARG A 198 -4.13 -25.03 -28.98
N GLY A 199 -3.78 -23.86 -29.52
CA GLY A 199 -3.79 -23.55 -30.95
C GLY A 199 -5.18 -23.27 -31.54
N LYS A 200 -6.23 -23.19 -30.71
CA LYS A 200 -7.57 -22.78 -31.12
C LYS A 200 -7.56 -21.27 -31.34
N ARG A 201 -7.97 -20.80 -32.51
CA ARG A 201 -7.91 -19.37 -32.88
C ARG A 201 -9.22 -18.81 -33.47
N ARG A 202 -10.18 -19.68 -33.77
CA ARG A 202 -11.44 -19.28 -34.39
C ARG A 202 -12.21 -18.37 -33.44
N GLY A 203 -12.52 -17.15 -33.89
CA GLY A 203 -13.30 -16.18 -33.13
C GLY A 203 -12.57 -15.47 -31.98
N ILE A 204 -11.32 -15.85 -31.67
CA ILE A 204 -10.56 -15.26 -30.55
C ILE A 204 -10.29 -13.78 -30.78
N VAL A 205 -9.90 -13.38 -31.99
CA VAL A 205 -9.62 -11.97 -32.31
C VAL A 205 -10.84 -11.08 -32.03
N LYS A 206 -12.05 -11.53 -32.42
CA LYS A 206 -13.30 -10.81 -32.15
C LYS A 206 -13.66 -10.82 -30.66
N CYS A 207 -13.41 -11.93 -29.98
CA CYS A 207 -13.65 -12.02 -28.53
C CYS A 207 -12.74 -11.06 -27.76
N LEU A 208 -11.47 -11.02 -28.13
CA LEU A 208 -10.46 -10.18 -27.51
C LEU A 208 -10.71 -8.69 -27.74
N SER A 209 -11.10 -8.29 -28.95
CA SER A 209 -11.45 -6.88 -29.22
C SER A 209 -12.67 -6.42 -28.42
N ARG A 210 -13.69 -7.28 -28.29
CA ARG A 210 -14.85 -7.04 -27.41
C ARG A 210 -14.39 -6.90 -25.96
N LEU A 211 -13.57 -7.84 -25.47
CA LEU A 211 -13.08 -7.85 -24.10
C LEU A 211 -12.25 -6.61 -23.77
N GLU A 212 -11.34 -6.20 -24.66
CA GLU A 212 -10.55 -4.98 -24.53
C GLU A 212 -11.44 -3.73 -24.47
N THR A 213 -12.51 -3.69 -25.27
CA THR A 213 -13.47 -2.57 -25.25
C THR A 213 -14.18 -2.51 -23.91
N THR A 214 -14.70 -3.65 -23.44
CA THR A 214 -15.36 -3.75 -22.12
C THR A 214 -14.39 -3.36 -20.99
N HIS A 215 -13.15 -3.83 -21.04
CA HIS A 215 -12.12 -3.50 -20.06
C HIS A 215 -11.84 -2.00 -20.01
N LYS A 216 -11.65 -1.35 -21.16
CA LYS A 216 -11.45 0.11 -21.23
C LYS A 216 -12.65 0.90 -20.70
N GLN A 217 -13.87 0.49 -21.06
CA GLN A 217 -15.09 1.14 -20.56
C GLN A 217 -15.20 1.01 -19.04
N LEU A 218 -14.84 -0.15 -18.49
CA LEU A 218 -14.85 -0.37 -17.05
C LEU A 218 -13.81 0.51 -16.34
N ALA A 219 -12.60 0.55 -16.86
CA ALA A 219 -11.52 1.39 -16.33
C ALA A 219 -11.90 2.87 -16.31
N SER A 220 -12.43 3.39 -17.42
CA SER A 220 -12.93 4.78 -17.50
C SER A 220 -13.98 5.06 -16.44
N ARG A 221 -15.00 4.20 -16.30
CA ARG A 221 -16.06 4.39 -15.32
C ARG A 221 -15.55 4.38 -13.89
N MET A 222 -14.58 3.51 -13.58
CA MET A 222 -14.03 3.46 -12.23
C MET A 222 -13.17 4.67 -11.91
N SER A 223 -12.45 5.20 -12.91
CA SER A 223 -11.74 6.49 -12.80
C SER A 223 -12.73 7.64 -12.56
N ASP A 224 -13.83 7.70 -13.32
CA ASP A 224 -14.85 8.74 -13.14
C ASP A 224 -15.47 8.70 -11.73
N ILE A 225 -15.67 7.49 -11.18
CA ILE A 225 -16.14 7.31 -9.79
C ILE A 225 -15.10 7.83 -8.80
N ASP A 226 -13.83 7.48 -8.98
CA ASP A 226 -12.75 7.91 -8.10
C ASP A 226 -12.61 9.45 -8.12
N ASP A 227 -12.64 10.05 -9.31
CA ASP A 227 -12.60 11.51 -9.49
C ASP A 227 -13.79 12.21 -8.83
N TYR A 228 -15.00 11.64 -8.97
CA TYR A 228 -16.19 12.16 -8.29
C TYR A 228 -16.05 12.08 -6.76
N MET A 229 -15.57 10.95 -6.24
CA MET A 229 -15.36 10.77 -4.81
C MET A 229 -14.32 11.76 -4.28
N ASN A 230 -13.21 11.93 -4.99
CA ASN A 230 -12.17 12.92 -4.66
C ASN A 230 -12.73 14.35 -4.65
N TRP A 231 -13.52 14.72 -5.67
CA TRP A 231 -14.18 16.03 -5.70
C TRP A 231 -15.17 16.21 -4.54
N PHE A 232 -15.97 15.19 -4.23
CA PHE A 232 -16.96 15.24 -3.15
C PHE A 232 -16.28 15.37 -1.78
N GLU A 233 -15.20 14.63 -1.54
CA GLU A 233 -14.39 14.75 -0.33
C GLU A 233 -13.75 16.14 -0.21
N ALA A 234 -13.24 16.69 -1.32
CA ALA A 234 -12.60 18.00 -1.32
C ALA A 234 -13.56 19.17 -1.10
N THR A 235 -14.80 19.07 -1.60
CA THR A 235 -15.72 20.22 -1.69
C THR A 235 -16.94 20.14 -0.78
N GLN A 236 -17.47 18.94 -0.53
CA GLN A 236 -18.76 18.75 0.13
C GLN A 236 -18.66 18.11 1.51
N MET A 237 -17.51 17.51 1.87
CA MET A 237 -17.32 17.00 3.22
C MET A 237 -17.17 18.14 4.23
N LYS A 238 -18.19 18.29 5.09
CA LYS A 238 -18.21 19.26 6.21
C LYS A 238 -17.17 18.94 7.28
N ASN A 239 -16.79 17.68 7.40
CA ASN A 239 -15.75 17.21 8.30
C ASN A 239 -14.64 16.63 7.43
N GLY A 240 -13.59 17.40 7.17
CA GLY A 240 -12.35 16.83 6.63
C GLY A 240 -11.80 15.75 7.56
N SER A 241 -10.84 14.95 7.11
CA SER A 241 -10.29 13.77 7.81
C SER A 241 -9.76 13.99 9.24
N GLY A 242 -9.85 15.20 9.79
CA GLY A 242 -9.33 15.56 11.12
C GLY A 242 -7.81 15.71 11.14
N ASN A 243 -7.10 15.23 10.12
CA ASN A 243 -5.64 15.21 10.10
C ASN A 243 -5.00 16.61 10.16
N PHE A 244 -5.69 17.64 9.67
CA PHE A 244 -5.20 19.03 9.68
C PHE A 244 -5.86 19.90 10.75
N THR A 245 -6.82 19.40 11.51
CA THR A 245 -7.53 20.24 12.50
C THR A 245 -6.59 20.73 13.60
N ASP A 246 -5.58 19.94 13.96
CA ASP A 246 -4.61 20.34 14.97
C ASP A 246 -3.60 21.36 14.43
N TYR A 247 -3.27 21.30 13.14
CA TYR A 247 -2.46 22.32 12.48
C TYR A 247 -3.22 23.65 12.38
N LEU A 248 -4.50 23.62 12.00
CA LEU A 248 -5.34 24.81 11.97
C LEU A 248 -5.54 25.41 13.37
N LYS A 249 -5.77 24.58 14.40
CA LYS A 249 -5.81 25.04 15.80
C LYS A 249 -4.48 25.64 16.25
N ALA A 250 -3.34 25.07 15.84
CA ALA A 250 -2.03 25.61 16.17
C ALA A 250 -1.79 26.97 15.50
N ILE A 251 -2.26 27.15 14.25
CA ILE A 251 -2.22 28.45 13.57
C ILE A 251 -3.07 29.48 14.34
N ASP A 252 -4.32 29.18 14.64
CA ASP A 252 -5.19 30.08 15.41
C ASP A 252 -4.58 30.44 16.78
N GLN A 253 -3.97 29.48 17.47
CA GLN A 253 -3.27 29.70 18.74
C GLN A 253 -1.97 30.52 18.58
N SER A 254 -1.24 30.34 17.48
CA SER A 254 -0.04 31.14 17.17
C SER A 254 -0.39 32.59 16.81
N GLN A 255 -1.49 32.82 16.10
CA GLN A 255 -1.99 34.17 15.82
C GLN A 255 -2.43 34.89 17.10
N LEU A 256 -3.02 34.16 18.05
CA LEU A 256 -3.36 34.69 19.38
C LEU A 256 -2.14 34.90 20.29
N SER A 257 -0.99 34.28 20.00
CA SER A 257 0.21 34.29 20.85
C SER A 257 1.43 34.97 20.21
N ILE A 258 1.25 35.79 19.16
CA ILE A 258 2.27 36.76 18.76
C ILE A 258 2.38 37.80 19.86
N SER A 259 3.14 37.49 20.91
CA SER A 259 3.67 38.50 21.81
C SER A 259 4.48 39.45 20.92
N LYS A 260 4.00 40.69 20.76
CA LYS A 260 4.71 41.75 20.02
C LYS A 260 6.14 41.81 20.55
N ARG A 261 7.09 41.28 19.78
CA ARG A 261 8.51 41.32 20.17
C ARG A 261 8.94 42.78 20.16
N ARG A 262 9.18 43.34 21.34
CA ARG A 262 9.69 44.72 21.50
C ARG A 262 11.20 44.77 21.36
N ASP A 263 11.73 44.11 20.34
CA ASP A 263 13.15 44.22 20.02
C ASP A 263 13.37 45.53 19.22
N PRO A 264 14.51 46.21 19.36
CA PRO A 264 14.75 47.50 18.73
C PRO A 264 14.56 47.50 17.20
N LEU A 265 14.85 46.36 16.57
CA LEU A 265 14.63 46.15 15.14
C LEU A 265 13.14 46.05 14.79
N THR A 266 12.35 45.34 15.60
CA THR A 266 10.89 45.21 15.38
C THR A 266 10.19 46.55 15.55
N VAL A 267 10.59 47.36 16.54
CA VAL A 267 10.05 48.71 16.73
C VAL A 267 10.36 49.62 15.55
N TYR A 268 11.53 49.46 14.92
CA TYR A 268 11.88 50.24 13.73
C TYR A 268 11.08 49.81 12.50
N VAL A 269 10.82 48.50 12.34
CA VAL A 269 10.00 47.97 11.24
C VAL A 269 8.53 48.39 11.40
N ASP A 270 7.96 48.27 12.60
CA ASP A 270 6.59 48.71 12.89
C ASP A 270 6.43 50.22 12.63
N ALA A 271 7.42 51.04 13.01
CA ALA A 271 7.40 52.49 12.77
C ALA A 271 7.51 52.88 11.29
N LEU A 272 8.16 52.05 10.46
CA LEU A 272 8.18 52.23 9.01
C LEU A 272 6.86 51.82 8.36
N GLU A 273 6.21 50.78 8.87
CA GLU A 273 4.92 50.29 8.37
C GLU A 273 3.82 51.35 8.61
N ASP A 274 3.78 51.95 9.81
CA ASP A 274 2.86 53.06 10.16
C ASP A 274 3.07 54.34 9.30
N GLN A 275 4.28 54.53 8.75
CA GLN A 275 4.59 55.64 7.84
C GLN A 275 4.19 55.37 6.39
N LEU A 276 3.99 54.10 6.01
CA LEU A 276 3.58 53.71 4.67
C LEU A 276 2.05 53.61 4.52
N GLU A 277 1.32 53.46 5.63
CA GLU A 277 -0.16 53.42 5.66
C GLU A 277 -0.83 54.80 5.82
N ASN A 278 -0.06 55.91 5.85
CA ASN A 278 -0.57 57.29 5.82
C ASN A 278 -0.27 58.01 4.49
#